data_AF-A0A5E7J3T1-F1
#
_entry.id   AF-A0A5E7J3T1-F1
#
_cell.length_a   1.000
_cell.length_b   1.000
_cell.length_c   1.000
_cell.angle_alpha   90.00
_cell.angle_beta   90.00
_cell.angle_gamma   90.00
#
_symmetry.space_group_name_H-M   'P 1'
#
loop_
_entity.id
_entity.type
_entity.pdbx_description
1 polymer ?
#
loop_
_entity_poly.entity_id
_entity_poly.type
_entity_poly.pdbx_seq_one_letter_code
_entity_poly.pdbx_strand_id
1 'polypeptide(L)'
;MTLISSISAPQPLAIAKVVATVPIGNPIESTAVTDSPSSIVTLLQDNKAVDALTYTSRGGIAQLVAPLSWEYTQHDKVSLHMRGNFGSSSTAGRFQNLGASLLLQLAETNKNISQSVLRSSTGRPLEAGELAAAQAKLHSGIADNSISLTLNTASGKTIQLTLSSQDNALAVQAQVEGGDLSKEELAALGAMADGFESAIQGLTAVPPQLKLDTLIQFDSKVFSSVDLVTRFKLSDDSMQTLELHADASQRRVSMKGASGDLNIAVDLKNAAILGNSTQKAKALEGYIRQIEAARDRGDGDRHLLSMFDSAFKAVHTNYSESLAATVRQPPGSNYLTDTDRSMLTGLADFSATVTEKTVNGNPARPAELDSFSYDVSQSTQSKGANRLNRTLVQDQQSHLTAQYHKPLYAGQKLELTTDSESQNYLYYQINDQASSTSRIGYAEGELVEASISHSASQSTRIAKYVKGNLEEDNLTPASSSKTQNLLVVLQQALQQDKAANLGRGRSFLEYTLAAIQDKVMLVSDPSEIKD
;
A
#
# COMPACT_ATOMS: atom_id res chain seq x y z
N MET A 1 -47.78 31.04 11.41
CA MET A 1 -48.15 30.75 10.01
C MET A 1 -46.92 30.13 9.38
N THR A 2 -46.90 28.90 8.85
CA THR A 2 -47.97 27.90 8.64
C THR A 2 -47.38 26.49 8.88
N LEU A 3 -48.21 25.45 9.02
CA LEU A 3 -47.91 24.23 9.77
C LEU A 3 -47.18 23.10 9.00
N ILE A 4 -46.28 22.45 9.76
CA ILE A 4 -45.90 21.02 9.82
C ILE A 4 -46.77 20.03 9.03
N SER A 5 -46.15 19.05 8.36
CA SER A 5 -46.54 17.62 8.42
C SER A 5 -45.50 16.66 7.83
N SER A 6 -45.34 15.49 8.48
CA SER A 6 -44.44 14.39 8.12
C SER A 6 -45.17 13.05 8.24
N ILE A 7 -45.17 12.22 7.18
CA ILE A 7 -45.62 10.80 7.14
C ILE A 7 -44.76 10.16 6.02
N SER A 8 -43.86 9.20 6.26
CA SER A 8 -44.00 7.77 6.64
C SER A 8 -44.42 6.83 5.49
N ALA A 9 -43.78 5.66 5.41
CA ALA A 9 -43.84 4.70 4.30
C ALA A 9 -44.99 3.68 4.40
N PRO A 10 -45.22 2.90 3.33
CA PRO A 10 -45.75 1.54 3.49
C PRO A 10 -45.01 0.46 2.67
N GLN A 11 -44.82 -0.69 3.32
CA GLN A 11 -44.78 -2.04 2.74
C GLN A 11 -45.75 -2.91 3.57
N PRO A 12 -46.07 -4.15 3.18
CA PRO A 12 -46.50 -4.63 1.86
C PRO A 12 -47.90 -5.27 2.00
N LEU A 13 -48.48 -5.83 0.91
CA LEU A 13 -49.67 -6.70 1.04
C LEU A 13 -49.61 -7.92 0.12
N ALA A 14 -50.25 -8.99 0.59
CA ALA A 14 -49.93 -10.37 0.22
C ALA A 14 -50.82 -10.97 -0.88
N ILE A 15 -50.41 -12.15 -1.34
CA ILE A 15 -51.11 -13.00 -2.31
C ILE A 15 -52.39 -13.58 -1.69
N ALA A 16 -53.49 -13.54 -2.45
CA ALA A 16 -54.63 -14.45 -2.28
C ALA A 16 -55.12 -14.92 -3.66
N LYS A 17 -55.63 -16.15 -3.72
CA LYS A 17 -56.05 -16.87 -4.94
C LYS A 17 -57.47 -17.43 -4.70
N VAL A 18 -58.13 -17.89 -5.77
CA VAL A 18 -59.17 -18.96 -5.83
C VAL A 18 -60.61 -18.52 -6.20
N VAL A 19 -60.96 -18.86 -7.45
CA VAL A 19 -62.26 -19.38 -7.97
C VAL A 19 -63.43 -18.43 -8.28
N ALA A 20 -64.19 -18.86 -9.29
CA ALA A 20 -65.24 -18.13 -10.01
C ALA A 20 -66.65 -18.67 -9.73
N THR A 21 -67.66 -17.85 -10.04
CA THR A 21 -69.04 -18.28 -10.31
C THR A 21 -69.76 -17.26 -11.21
N VAL A 22 -70.73 -17.77 -11.98
CA VAL A 22 -71.56 -17.16 -13.05
C VAL A 22 -72.91 -17.95 -13.02
N PRO A 23 -74.10 -17.53 -13.54
CA PRO A 23 -74.57 -16.30 -14.22
C PRO A 23 -75.87 -15.66 -13.61
N ILE A 24 -76.46 -14.64 -14.27
CA ILE A 24 -77.81 -14.65 -14.93
C ILE A 24 -78.36 -13.21 -15.15
N GLY A 25 -78.83 -12.89 -16.37
CA GLY A 25 -79.65 -11.69 -16.65
C GLY A 25 -79.59 -11.15 -18.10
N ASN A 26 -80.49 -11.62 -18.98
CA ASN A 26 -80.71 -11.20 -20.39
C ASN A 26 -82.23 -10.87 -20.58
N PRO A 27 -82.76 -10.51 -21.78
CA PRO A 27 -82.17 -10.24 -23.12
C PRO A 27 -82.09 -8.70 -23.36
N ILE A 28 -82.13 -8.04 -24.54
CA ILE A 28 -82.43 -8.31 -25.98
C ILE A 28 -81.53 -7.35 -26.83
N GLU A 29 -81.49 -7.23 -28.17
CA GLU A 29 -82.23 -7.73 -29.35
C GLU A 29 -81.26 -8.00 -30.52
N SER A 30 -81.72 -8.65 -31.60
CA SER A 30 -80.88 -9.26 -32.65
C SER A 30 -80.90 -8.52 -33.99
N THR A 31 -79.77 -8.53 -34.71
CA THR A 31 -79.81 -8.66 -36.18
C THR A 31 -78.52 -9.31 -36.68
N ALA A 32 -78.67 -10.38 -37.47
CA ALA A 32 -77.55 -11.11 -38.06
C ALA A 32 -77.42 -10.78 -39.56
N VAL A 33 -76.19 -10.67 -40.06
CA VAL A 33 -75.88 -10.89 -41.47
C VAL A 33 -74.61 -11.74 -41.55
N THR A 34 -74.70 -12.84 -42.30
CA THR A 34 -73.59 -13.73 -42.63
C THR A 34 -72.77 -13.15 -43.78
N ASP A 35 -71.44 -13.13 -43.65
CA ASP A 35 -70.57 -13.81 -44.63
C ASP A 35 -69.10 -13.84 -44.19
N SER A 36 -68.41 -14.94 -44.53
CA SER A 36 -66.96 -15.02 -44.51
C SER A 36 -66.41 -14.71 -45.90
N PRO A 37 -65.25 -14.05 -46.00
CA PRO A 37 -64.09 -14.88 -46.33
C PRO A 37 -62.95 -14.73 -45.32
N SER A 38 -62.48 -15.87 -44.83
CA SER A 38 -61.26 -15.99 -44.05
C SER A 38 -60.02 -15.61 -44.89
N SER A 39 -59.36 -14.50 -44.54
CA SER A 39 -58.01 -14.21 -45.03
C SER A 39 -56.98 -14.95 -44.19
N ILE A 40 -56.49 -16.10 -44.70
CA ILE A 40 -55.35 -16.79 -44.09
C ILE A 40 -54.08 -16.01 -44.44
N VAL A 41 -53.57 -15.22 -43.48
CA VAL A 41 -52.27 -14.57 -43.62
C VAL A 41 -51.19 -15.54 -43.12
N THR A 42 -50.63 -16.32 -44.04
CA THR A 42 -49.41 -17.09 -43.77
C THR A 42 -48.22 -16.13 -43.75
N LEU A 43 -47.83 -15.69 -42.55
CA LEU A 43 -46.55 -15.01 -42.34
C LEU A 43 -45.42 -15.99 -42.61
N LEU A 44 -44.84 -15.92 -43.81
CA LEU A 44 -43.54 -16.50 -44.09
C LEU A 44 -42.53 -15.86 -43.13
N GLN A 45 -41.92 -16.70 -42.30
CA GLN A 45 -40.86 -16.30 -41.38
C GLN A 45 -39.59 -16.04 -42.20
N ASP A 46 -39.50 -14.85 -42.80
CA ASP A 46 -38.31 -14.42 -43.52
C ASP A 46 -37.15 -14.31 -42.53
N ASN A 47 -36.07 -15.05 -42.76
CA ASN A 47 -35.09 -15.41 -41.73
C ASN A 47 -34.04 -14.30 -41.49
N LYS A 48 -34.48 -13.05 -41.64
CA LYS A 48 -33.77 -11.82 -41.27
C LYS A 48 -34.65 -11.04 -40.30
N ALA A 49 -34.63 -11.46 -39.04
CA ALA A 49 -35.19 -10.67 -37.96
C ALA A 49 -34.42 -9.34 -37.87
N VAL A 50 -35.03 -8.27 -38.39
CA VAL A 50 -34.67 -6.91 -38.01
C VAL A 50 -35.05 -6.78 -36.54
N ASP A 51 -34.08 -6.40 -35.69
CA ASP A 51 -34.27 -6.31 -34.24
C ASP A 51 -35.53 -5.52 -33.89
N ALA A 52 -36.46 -6.17 -33.19
CA ALA A 52 -37.71 -5.55 -32.78
C ALA A 52 -37.40 -4.44 -31.77
N LEU A 53 -37.54 -3.19 -32.19
CA LEU A 53 -37.42 -2.00 -31.34
C LEU A 53 -38.52 -2.00 -30.28
N THR A 54 -38.26 -2.65 -29.15
CA THR A 54 -39.21 -2.72 -28.03
C THR A 54 -39.22 -1.39 -27.27
N TYR A 55 -40.39 -0.80 -27.13
CA TYR A 55 -40.56 0.38 -26.28
C TYR A 55 -40.44 -0.01 -24.81
N THR A 56 -39.72 0.79 -24.03
CA THR A 56 -39.72 0.70 -22.57
C THR A 56 -41.10 1.09 -22.02
N SER A 57 -41.41 0.70 -20.78
CA SER A 57 -42.67 1.08 -20.10
C SER A 57 -42.86 2.59 -19.84
N ARG A 58 -41.91 3.43 -20.29
CA ARG A 58 -41.97 4.90 -20.28
C ARG A 58 -41.98 5.51 -21.69
N GLY A 59 -42.25 4.72 -22.74
CA GLY A 59 -42.40 5.20 -24.11
C GLY A 59 -41.09 5.55 -24.84
N GLY A 60 -39.93 5.36 -24.21
CA GLY A 60 -38.63 5.52 -24.88
C GLY A 60 -38.26 4.28 -25.68
N ILE A 61 -37.62 4.48 -26.84
CA ILE A 61 -36.94 3.43 -27.60
C ILE A 61 -35.91 2.77 -26.67
N ALA A 62 -35.93 1.44 -26.51
CA ALA A 62 -34.85 0.78 -25.79
C ALA A 62 -33.54 0.97 -26.57
N GLN A 63 -32.56 1.64 -25.97
CA GLN A 63 -31.18 1.56 -26.49
C GLN A 63 -30.76 0.09 -26.47
N LEU A 64 -30.29 -0.44 -27.61
CA LEU A 64 -29.69 -1.76 -27.67
C LEU A 64 -28.39 -1.73 -26.84
N VAL A 65 -28.50 -2.08 -25.56
CA VAL A 65 -27.34 -2.40 -24.74
C VAL A 65 -26.86 -3.77 -25.22
N ALA A 66 -25.68 -3.81 -25.83
CA ALA A 66 -25.07 -5.06 -26.28
C ALA A 66 -25.06 -6.09 -25.12
N PRO A 67 -25.43 -7.35 -25.38
CA PRO A 67 -25.42 -8.39 -24.35
C PRO A 67 -24.00 -8.57 -23.80
N LEU A 68 -23.92 -8.99 -22.53
CA LEU A 68 -22.63 -9.30 -21.91
C LEU A 68 -22.06 -10.59 -22.50
N SER A 69 -20.87 -10.50 -23.09
CA SER A 69 -20.08 -11.66 -23.51
C SER A 69 -19.28 -12.18 -22.30
N TRP A 70 -19.38 -13.47 -22.04
CA TRP A 70 -18.68 -14.17 -20.96
C TRP A 70 -17.73 -15.23 -21.54
N GLU A 71 -16.60 -15.48 -20.89
CA GLU A 71 -15.65 -16.55 -21.27
C GLU A 71 -16.24 -17.94 -21.03
N TYR A 72 -16.88 -18.12 -19.87
CA TYR A 72 -17.70 -19.29 -19.57
C TYR A 72 -18.92 -18.93 -18.72
N THR A 73 -19.98 -19.73 -18.80
CA THR A 73 -21.31 -19.44 -18.20
C THR A 73 -21.62 -20.20 -16.91
N GLN A 74 -20.59 -20.73 -16.25
CA GLN A 74 -20.76 -21.46 -14.98
C GLN A 74 -21.06 -20.54 -13.80
N HIS A 75 -21.69 -21.11 -12.78
CA HIS A 75 -22.13 -20.41 -11.57
C HIS A 75 -21.14 -20.64 -10.42
N ASP A 76 -19.93 -20.11 -10.55
CA ASP A 76 -18.95 -20.05 -9.46
C ASP A 76 -18.99 -18.70 -8.70
N LYS A 77 -18.31 -18.64 -7.56
CA LYS A 77 -18.28 -17.45 -6.68
C LYS A 77 -17.71 -16.24 -7.43
N VAL A 78 -16.62 -16.46 -8.17
CA VAL A 78 -15.92 -15.44 -8.97
C VAL A 78 -16.86 -14.81 -10.02
N SER A 79 -17.56 -15.63 -10.81
CA SER A 79 -18.49 -15.16 -11.84
C SER A 79 -19.71 -14.43 -11.26
N LEU A 80 -20.16 -14.83 -10.05
CA LEU A 80 -21.22 -14.12 -9.33
C LEU A 80 -20.77 -12.72 -8.90
N HIS A 81 -19.57 -12.59 -8.32
CA HIS A 81 -19.00 -11.28 -7.97
C HIS A 81 -18.77 -10.42 -9.21
N MET A 82 -18.16 -10.94 -10.26
CA MET A 82 -17.95 -10.21 -11.52
C MET A 82 -19.26 -9.66 -12.11
N ARG A 83 -20.38 -10.40 -11.98
CA ARG A 83 -21.69 -9.96 -12.48
C ARG A 83 -22.23 -8.74 -11.75
N GLY A 84 -22.03 -8.65 -10.43
CA GLY A 84 -22.38 -7.45 -9.65
C GLY A 84 -21.40 -6.30 -9.93
N ASN A 85 -20.11 -6.60 -9.87
CA ASN A 85 -19.01 -5.65 -9.96
C ASN A 85 -18.94 -4.95 -11.33
N PHE A 86 -19.29 -5.63 -12.43
CA PHE A 86 -19.30 -5.03 -13.77
C PHE A 86 -20.20 -3.78 -13.88
N GLY A 87 -21.26 -3.69 -13.06
CA GLY A 87 -22.13 -2.53 -12.99
C GLY A 87 -21.56 -1.34 -12.21
N SER A 88 -20.43 -1.50 -11.51
CA SER A 88 -19.83 -0.44 -10.70
C SER A 88 -19.14 0.62 -11.57
N SER A 89 -19.34 1.89 -11.19
CA SER A 89 -18.59 3.03 -11.72
C SER A 89 -17.29 3.32 -10.95
N SER A 90 -17.10 2.76 -9.76
CA SER A 90 -15.87 2.92 -8.97
C SER A 90 -14.94 1.71 -9.12
N THR A 91 -13.63 1.96 -9.15
CA THR A 91 -12.59 0.93 -9.23
C THR A 91 -12.66 -0.05 -8.05
N ALA A 92 -12.92 0.45 -6.83
CA ALA A 92 -13.13 -0.40 -5.64
C ALA A 92 -14.30 -1.37 -5.82
N GLY A 93 -15.47 -0.87 -6.25
CA GLY A 93 -16.65 -1.70 -6.51
C GLY A 93 -16.48 -2.67 -7.69
N ARG A 94 -15.52 -2.42 -8.59
CA ARG A 94 -15.18 -3.34 -9.68
C ARG A 94 -14.31 -4.50 -9.24
N PHE A 95 -13.43 -4.31 -8.27
CA PHE A 95 -12.60 -5.39 -7.71
C PHE A 95 -13.14 -6.04 -6.43
N GLN A 96 -14.24 -5.53 -5.87
CA GLN A 96 -14.82 -5.97 -4.61
C GLN A 96 -14.99 -7.50 -4.49
N ASN A 97 -14.33 -8.09 -3.50
CA ASN A 97 -14.27 -9.52 -3.19
C ASN A 97 -13.69 -10.41 -4.29
N LEU A 98 -13.16 -9.87 -5.40
CA LEU A 98 -12.59 -10.68 -6.47
C LEU A 98 -11.24 -11.27 -6.09
N GLY A 99 -10.41 -10.53 -5.34
CA GLY A 99 -9.09 -11.02 -4.93
C GLY A 99 -9.22 -12.20 -3.98
N ALA A 100 -10.03 -12.05 -2.93
CA ALA A 100 -10.31 -13.13 -1.99
C ALA A 100 -11.01 -14.32 -2.67
N SER A 101 -12.06 -14.08 -3.48
CA SER A 101 -12.81 -15.17 -4.13
C SER A 101 -11.95 -15.99 -5.09
N LEU A 102 -11.03 -15.34 -5.82
CA LEU A 102 -10.14 -16.01 -6.77
C LEU A 102 -9.11 -16.87 -6.05
N LEU A 103 -8.47 -16.35 -4.99
CA LEU A 103 -7.55 -17.13 -4.13
C LEU A 103 -8.25 -18.31 -3.45
N LEU A 104 -9.44 -18.08 -2.88
CA LEU A 104 -10.22 -19.14 -2.21
C LEU A 104 -10.70 -20.20 -3.21
N GLN A 105 -11.16 -19.82 -4.41
CA GLN A 105 -11.57 -20.80 -5.42
C GLN A 105 -10.37 -21.61 -5.95
N LEU A 106 -9.18 -21.01 -6.07
CA LEU A 106 -7.95 -21.76 -6.37
C LEU A 106 -7.57 -22.69 -5.21
N ALA A 107 -7.65 -22.23 -3.96
CA ALA A 107 -7.37 -23.05 -2.76
C ALA A 107 -8.35 -24.22 -2.60
N GLU A 108 -9.64 -24.03 -2.94
CA GLU A 108 -10.69 -25.05 -2.88
C GLU A 108 -10.56 -26.10 -3.99
N THR A 109 -10.09 -25.71 -5.18
CA THR A 109 -10.15 -26.57 -6.39
C THR A 109 -8.81 -27.08 -6.90
N ASN A 110 -7.70 -26.43 -6.55
CA ASN A 110 -6.34 -26.65 -7.08
C ASN A 110 -6.30 -26.65 -8.62
N LYS A 111 -7.08 -25.76 -9.25
CA LYS A 111 -7.22 -25.66 -10.71
C LYS A 111 -7.14 -24.21 -11.17
N ASN A 112 -6.57 -24.02 -12.35
CA ASN A 112 -6.50 -22.72 -13.02
C ASN A 112 -7.92 -22.18 -13.30
N ILE A 113 -8.07 -20.87 -13.17
CA ILE A 113 -9.33 -20.12 -13.36
C ILE A 113 -9.06 -19.01 -14.38
N SER A 114 -9.93 -18.82 -15.36
CA SER A 114 -9.81 -17.76 -16.37
C SER A 114 -11.21 -17.33 -16.80
N GLN A 115 -11.66 -16.18 -16.31
CA GLN A 115 -13.00 -15.66 -16.56
C GLN A 115 -12.93 -14.20 -16.99
N SER A 116 -13.76 -13.83 -17.95
CA SER A 116 -13.90 -12.45 -18.39
C SER A 116 -15.36 -12.15 -18.72
N VAL A 117 -15.78 -10.93 -18.42
CA VAL A 117 -17.07 -10.35 -18.82
C VAL A 117 -16.83 -9.03 -19.51
N LEU A 118 -17.43 -8.84 -20.68
CA LEU A 118 -17.26 -7.64 -21.47
C LEU A 118 -18.51 -7.27 -22.26
N ARG A 119 -18.64 -5.99 -22.56
CA ARG A 119 -19.70 -5.40 -23.37
C ARG A 119 -19.07 -4.74 -24.59
N SER A 120 -19.66 -4.94 -25.75
CA SER A 120 -19.21 -4.23 -26.96
C SER A 120 -19.49 -2.73 -26.83
N SER A 121 -18.44 -1.93 -27.01
CA SER A 121 -18.52 -0.46 -27.11
C SER A 121 -19.23 0.01 -28.39
N THR A 122 -19.42 -0.87 -29.36
CA THR A 122 -20.03 -0.57 -30.67
C THR A 122 -21.50 -0.98 -30.78
N GLY A 123 -22.12 -1.45 -29.70
CA GLY A 123 -23.55 -1.85 -29.67
C GLY A 123 -23.87 -3.19 -30.35
N ARG A 124 -23.11 -3.59 -31.39
CA ARG A 124 -23.16 -4.93 -31.99
C ARG A 124 -22.48 -5.98 -31.10
N PRO A 125 -22.90 -7.26 -31.12
CA PRO A 125 -22.09 -8.37 -30.58
C PRO A 125 -20.69 -8.39 -31.19
N LEU A 126 -19.70 -8.89 -30.44
CA LEU A 126 -18.34 -9.12 -30.93
C LEU A 126 -18.25 -10.46 -31.66
N GLU A 127 -17.56 -10.50 -32.79
CA GLU A 127 -17.28 -11.74 -33.50
C GLU A 127 -16.30 -12.62 -32.70
N ALA A 128 -16.33 -13.94 -32.89
CA ALA A 128 -15.55 -14.88 -32.06
C ALA A 128 -14.03 -14.57 -31.99
N GLY A 129 -13.44 -14.12 -33.10
CA GLY A 129 -12.03 -13.70 -33.13
C GLY A 129 -11.77 -12.35 -32.45
N GLU A 130 -12.70 -11.39 -32.56
CA GLU A 130 -12.62 -10.10 -31.87
C GLU A 130 -12.76 -10.28 -30.35
N LEU A 131 -13.68 -11.16 -29.94
CA LEU A 131 -13.91 -11.56 -28.56
C LEU A 131 -12.65 -12.21 -27.95
N ALA A 132 -12.10 -13.24 -28.59
CA ALA A 132 -10.90 -13.92 -28.11
C ALA A 132 -9.69 -12.97 -27.99
N ALA A 133 -9.50 -12.05 -28.95
CA ALA A 133 -8.45 -11.04 -28.89
C ALA A 133 -8.66 -10.03 -27.74
N ALA A 134 -9.90 -9.59 -27.50
CA ALA A 134 -10.24 -8.71 -26.39
C ALA A 134 -10.00 -9.40 -25.03
N GLN A 135 -10.38 -10.66 -24.89
CA GLN A 135 -10.15 -11.48 -23.69
C GLN A 135 -8.65 -11.67 -23.41
N ALA A 136 -7.87 -12.04 -24.44
CA ALA A 136 -6.42 -12.18 -24.31
C ALA A 136 -5.74 -10.87 -23.86
N LYS A 137 -6.19 -9.71 -24.36
CA LYS A 137 -5.69 -8.39 -23.93
C LYS A 137 -6.05 -8.05 -22.48
N LEU A 138 -7.22 -8.48 -22.00
CA LEU A 138 -7.63 -8.26 -20.61
C LEU A 138 -6.78 -9.11 -19.65
N HIS A 139 -6.55 -10.38 -20.00
CA HIS A 139 -5.75 -11.30 -19.20
C HIS A 139 -4.26 -10.98 -19.20
N SER A 140 -3.73 -10.30 -20.22
CA SER A 140 -2.32 -9.87 -20.25
C SER A 140 -1.97 -8.69 -19.32
N GLY A 141 -2.92 -8.22 -18.49
CA GLY A 141 -2.72 -7.11 -17.55
C GLY A 141 -2.68 -5.71 -18.19
N ILE A 142 -2.85 -5.61 -19.52
CA ILE A 142 -2.82 -4.36 -20.28
C ILE A 142 -4.23 -3.72 -20.32
N ALA A 143 -4.66 -3.27 -19.15
CA ALA A 143 -5.90 -2.57 -18.90
C ALA A 143 -5.66 -1.19 -18.24
N ASP A 144 -6.69 -0.33 -18.19
CA ASP A 144 -6.62 0.94 -17.47
C ASP A 144 -6.36 0.72 -15.97
N ASN A 145 -6.97 -0.33 -15.43
CA ASN A 145 -6.76 -0.79 -14.07
C ASN A 145 -6.35 -2.27 -14.10
N SER A 146 -5.22 -2.62 -13.49
CA SER A 146 -4.77 -4.01 -13.34
C SER A 146 -4.06 -4.25 -12.01
N ILE A 147 -4.22 -5.48 -11.52
CA ILE A 147 -3.59 -6.01 -10.31
C ILE A 147 -2.99 -7.36 -10.71
N SER A 148 -1.71 -7.57 -10.42
CA SER A 148 -1.03 -8.84 -10.62
C SER A 148 -0.35 -9.26 -9.31
N LEU A 149 -0.63 -10.48 -8.85
CA LEU A 149 0.00 -11.10 -7.69
C LEU A 149 0.70 -12.38 -8.14
N THR A 150 2.00 -12.45 -7.92
CA THR A 150 2.82 -13.65 -8.16
C THR A 150 3.35 -14.17 -6.83
N LEU A 151 3.14 -15.46 -6.58
CA LEU A 151 3.64 -16.17 -5.40
C LEU A 151 4.55 -17.29 -5.88
N ASN A 152 5.81 -17.28 -5.46
CA ASN A 152 6.69 -18.44 -5.65
C ASN A 152 6.61 -19.31 -4.40
N THR A 153 6.41 -20.62 -4.54
CA THR A 153 6.39 -21.53 -3.40
C THR A 153 7.80 -21.98 -3.02
N ALA A 154 7.96 -22.50 -1.81
CA ALA A 154 9.18 -23.15 -1.36
C ALA A 154 9.43 -24.49 -2.08
N SER A 155 8.41 -25.09 -2.71
CA SER A 155 8.53 -26.28 -3.55
C SER A 155 8.93 -25.99 -5.02
N GLY A 156 9.05 -24.71 -5.39
CA GLY A 156 9.46 -24.28 -6.74
C GLY A 156 8.31 -24.15 -7.74
N LYS A 157 7.08 -23.96 -7.26
CA LYS A 157 5.89 -23.66 -8.09
C LYS A 157 5.66 -22.16 -8.16
N THR A 158 4.98 -21.70 -9.20
CA THR A 158 4.62 -20.28 -9.36
C THR A 158 3.11 -20.17 -9.48
N ILE A 159 2.50 -19.34 -8.64
CA ILE A 159 1.08 -19.02 -8.67
C ILE A 159 0.96 -17.58 -9.18
N GLN A 160 0.32 -17.39 -10.32
CA GLN A 160 0.10 -16.07 -10.92
C GLN A 160 -1.39 -15.74 -10.89
N LEU A 161 -1.74 -14.56 -10.38
CA LEU A 161 -3.10 -14.02 -10.39
C LEU A 161 -3.10 -12.67 -11.10
N THR A 162 -4.09 -12.45 -11.96
CA THR A 162 -4.31 -11.18 -12.66
C THR A 162 -5.78 -10.78 -12.53
N LEU A 163 -6.03 -9.54 -12.15
CA LEU A 163 -7.35 -8.91 -12.19
C LEU A 163 -7.25 -7.64 -13.04
N SER A 164 -8.12 -7.48 -14.03
CA SER A 164 -8.07 -6.38 -15.01
C SER A 164 -9.44 -5.75 -15.21
N SER A 165 -9.50 -4.42 -15.30
CA SER A 165 -10.73 -3.66 -15.53
C SER A 165 -10.52 -2.48 -16.49
N GLN A 166 -11.46 -2.35 -17.43
CA GLN A 166 -11.64 -1.25 -18.39
C GLN A 166 -13.12 -0.87 -18.42
N ASP A 167 -13.50 0.30 -18.95
CA ASP A 167 -14.89 0.82 -18.91
C ASP A 167 -15.98 -0.22 -19.23
N ASN A 168 -15.77 -1.04 -20.26
CA ASN A 168 -16.71 -2.06 -20.71
C ASN A 168 -16.23 -3.50 -20.50
N ALA A 169 -15.21 -3.74 -19.68
CA ALA A 169 -14.64 -5.08 -19.47
C ALA A 169 -14.08 -5.31 -18.06
N LEU A 170 -14.20 -6.54 -17.58
CA LEU A 170 -13.65 -7.03 -16.32
C LEU A 170 -13.17 -8.46 -16.53
N ALA A 171 -11.93 -8.77 -16.13
CA ALA A 171 -11.35 -10.10 -16.27
C ALA A 171 -10.55 -10.48 -15.03
N VAL A 172 -10.52 -11.78 -14.75
CA VAL A 172 -9.77 -12.39 -13.65
C VAL A 172 -9.17 -13.70 -14.10
N GLN A 173 -7.95 -13.97 -13.65
CA GLN A 173 -7.21 -15.17 -14.00
C GLN A 173 -6.35 -15.61 -12.82
N ALA A 174 -6.30 -16.91 -12.57
CA ALA A 174 -5.37 -17.54 -11.63
C ALA A 174 -4.79 -18.79 -12.27
N GLN A 175 -3.46 -18.92 -12.26
CA GLN A 175 -2.72 -20.00 -12.88
C GLN A 175 -1.66 -20.55 -11.91
N VAL A 176 -1.47 -21.87 -11.92
CA VAL A 176 -0.38 -22.56 -11.23
C VAL A 176 0.55 -23.20 -12.25
N GLU A 177 1.82 -22.85 -12.17
CA GLU A 177 2.92 -23.43 -12.93
C GLU A 177 3.79 -24.32 -12.02
N GLY A 178 4.38 -25.39 -12.56
CA GLY A 178 5.08 -26.40 -11.76
C GLY A 178 4.19 -27.50 -11.15
N GLY A 179 2.93 -27.59 -11.62
CA GLY A 179 1.96 -28.63 -11.24
C GLY A 179 1.27 -28.39 -9.89
N ASP A 180 0.32 -29.27 -9.54
CA ASP A 180 -0.59 -29.18 -8.39
C ASP A 180 0.06 -28.72 -7.07
N LEU A 181 -0.61 -27.81 -6.35
CA LEU A 181 -0.19 -27.34 -5.02
C LEU A 181 -0.40 -28.40 -3.93
N SER A 182 0.43 -28.37 -2.89
CA SER A 182 0.28 -29.18 -1.68
C SER A 182 -0.88 -28.70 -0.80
N LYS A 183 -1.28 -29.50 0.20
CA LYS A 183 -2.33 -29.09 1.16
C LYS A 183 -1.92 -27.89 2.00
N GLU A 184 -0.65 -27.82 2.33
CA GLU A 184 -0.02 -26.73 3.09
C GLU A 184 0.04 -25.45 2.24
N GLU A 185 0.41 -25.57 0.96
CA GLU A 185 0.39 -24.46 -0.01
C GLU A 185 -1.04 -23.92 -0.22
N LEU A 186 -2.03 -24.79 -0.41
CA LEU A 186 -3.45 -24.41 -0.54
C LEU A 186 -4.00 -23.74 0.73
N ALA A 187 -3.62 -24.23 1.91
CA ALA A 187 -4.02 -23.63 3.19
C ALA A 187 -3.42 -22.23 3.40
N ALA A 188 -2.14 -22.05 3.06
CA ALA A 188 -1.48 -20.74 3.12
C ALA A 188 -2.05 -19.75 2.09
N LEU A 189 -2.42 -20.24 0.90
CA LEU A 189 -3.12 -19.45 -0.13
C LEU A 189 -4.47 -18.95 0.37
N GLY A 190 -5.25 -19.82 1.03
CA GLY A 190 -6.53 -19.44 1.65
C GLY A 190 -6.35 -18.40 2.77
N ALA A 191 -5.30 -18.51 3.59
CA ALA A 191 -4.98 -17.54 4.64
C ALA A 191 -4.55 -16.16 4.08
N MET A 192 -4.01 -16.10 2.86
CA MET A 192 -3.63 -14.85 2.19
C MET A 192 -4.83 -14.09 1.58
N ALA A 193 -5.97 -14.77 1.35
CA ALA A 193 -7.12 -14.24 0.63
C ALA A 193 -7.64 -12.90 1.16
N ASP A 194 -7.89 -12.81 2.46
CA ASP A 194 -8.38 -11.59 3.12
C ASP A 194 -7.35 -10.46 3.12
N GLY A 195 -6.06 -10.82 3.16
CA GLY A 195 -4.93 -9.88 3.08
C GLY A 195 -4.81 -9.26 1.69
N PHE A 196 -4.92 -10.07 0.64
CA PHE A 196 -4.90 -9.60 -0.75
C PHE A 196 -6.10 -8.71 -1.06
N GLU A 197 -7.30 -9.11 -0.64
CA GLU A 197 -8.50 -8.27 -0.79
C GLU A 197 -8.36 -6.96 0.02
N SER A 198 -7.82 -7.01 1.24
CA SER A 198 -7.57 -5.81 2.05
C SER A 198 -6.59 -4.84 1.38
N ALA A 199 -5.56 -5.35 0.70
CA ALA A 199 -4.63 -4.52 -0.09
C ALA A 199 -5.33 -3.87 -1.29
N ILE A 200 -6.16 -4.61 -2.03
CA ILE A 200 -6.95 -4.10 -3.16
C ILE A 200 -7.93 -3.02 -2.70
N GLN A 201 -8.71 -3.29 -1.63
CA GLN A 201 -9.67 -2.34 -1.07
C GLN A 201 -8.97 -1.12 -0.46
N GLY A 202 -7.77 -1.28 0.10
CA GLY A 202 -6.93 -0.16 0.53
C GLY A 202 -6.53 0.74 -0.64
N LEU A 203 -5.89 0.17 -1.66
CA LEU A 203 -5.37 0.91 -2.82
C LEU A 203 -6.46 1.59 -3.64
N THR A 204 -7.67 1.05 -3.66
CA THR A 204 -8.82 1.59 -4.40
C THR A 204 -9.76 2.45 -3.55
N ALA A 205 -9.46 2.62 -2.25
CA ALA A 205 -10.19 3.54 -1.37
C ALA A 205 -9.97 5.01 -1.75
N VAL A 206 -10.87 5.88 -1.29
CA VAL A 206 -10.75 7.33 -1.43
C VAL A 206 -10.77 7.95 -0.03
N PRO A 207 -9.65 8.48 0.49
CA PRO A 207 -8.30 8.46 -0.10
C PRO A 207 -7.62 7.06 0.04
N PRO A 208 -6.62 6.73 -0.80
CA PRO A 208 -6.03 5.39 -0.89
C PRO A 208 -5.22 4.99 0.36
N GLN A 209 -5.15 3.70 0.69
CA GLN A 209 -4.47 3.21 1.89
C GLN A 209 -3.56 2.02 1.58
N LEU A 210 -2.34 2.02 2.10
CA LEU A 210 -1.44 0.87 2.00
C LEU A 210 -1.72 -0.12 3.14
N LYS A 211 -2.34 -1.25 2.80
CA LYS A 211 -2.67 -2.37 3.71
C LYS A 211 -1.91 -3.62 3.28
N LEU A 212 -0.58 -3.59 3.45
CA LEU A 212 0.33 -4.60 2.90
C LEU A 212 0.80 -5.62 3.94
N ASP A 213 0.52 -5.42 5.23
CA ASP A 213 1.05 -6.21 6.35
C ASP A 213 0.85 -7.72 6.16
N THR A 214 -0.38 -8.15 5.84
CA THR A 214 -0.70 -9.57 5.65
C THR A 214 0.01 -10.19 4.45
N LEU A 215 0.29 -9.42 3.39
CA LEU A 215 1.02 -9.90 2.22
C LEU A 215 2.52 -10.06 2.47
N ILE A 216 3.09 -9.23 3.34
CA ILE A 216 4.53 -9.26 3.71
C ILE A 216 4.82 -10.30 4.81
N GLN A 217 3.80 -10.66 5.59
CA GLN A 217 3.88 -11.64 6.69
C GLN A 217 3.60 -13.09 6.26
N PHE A 218 3.87 -13.44 5.00
CA PHE A 218 3.70 -14.80 4.49
C PHE A 218 4.58 -15.83 5.22
N ASP A 219 4.15 -17.10 5.26
CA ASP A 219 4.99 -18.17 5.81
C ASP A 219 6.13 -18.49 4.83
N SER A 220 7.34 -18.09 5.20
CA SER A 220 8.57 -18.30 4.43
C SER A 220 8.98 -19.78 4.27
N LYS A 221 8.25 -20.72 4.90
CA LYS A 221 8.38 -22.17 4.66
C LYS A 221 7.49 -22.67 3.51
N VAL A 222 6.47 -21.91 3.14
CA VAL A 222 5.48 -22.27 2.12
C VAL A 222 5.67 -21.41 0.87
N PHE A 223 5.91 -20.12 1.03
CA PHE A 223 6.25 -19.20 -0.06
C PHE A 223 7.71 -18.74 0.04
N SER A 224 8.39 -18.66 -1.10
CA SER A 224 9.77 -18.18 -1.24
C SER A 224 9.82 -16.70 -1.63
N SER A 225 8.86 -16.21 -2.43
CA SER A 225 8.61 -14.77 -2.62
C SER A 225 7.13 -14.44 -2.79
N VAL A 226 6.80 -13.18 -2.52
CA VAL A 226 5.51 -12.54 -2.82
C VAL A 226 5.79 -11.26 -3.61
N ASP A 227 5.17 -11.16 -4.78
CA ASP A 227 5.33 -10.07 -5.73
C ASP A 227 3.95 -9.52 -6.11
N LEU A 228 3.69 -8.25 -5.83
CA LEU A 228 2.42 -7.57 -6.15
C LEU A 228 2.69 -6.32 -6.99
N VAL A 229 2.10 -6.27 -8.18
CA VAL A 229 2.13 -5.10 -9.07
C VAL A 229 0.70 -4.62 -9.26
N THR A 230 0.44 -3.33 -9.02
CA THR A 230 -0.86 -2.71 -9.30
C THR A 230 -0.71 -1.45 -10.12
N ARG A 231 -1.73 -1.18 -10.94
CA ARG A 231 -1.84 -0.02 -11.82
C ARG A 231 -3.29 0.42 -11.79
N PHE A 232 -3.57 1.65 -11.38
CA PHE A 232 -4.90 2.22 -11.33
C PHE A 232 -4.96 3.57 -12.03
N LYS A 233 -5.95 3.75 -12.90
CA LYS A 233 -6.22 5.01 -13.58
C LYS A 233 -7.06 5.89 -12.66
N LEU A 234 -6.56 7.08 -12.35
CA LEU A 234 -7.22 8.07 -11.51
C LEU A 234 -8.13 8.98 -12.35
N SER A 235 -9.02 9.73 -11.68
CA SER A 235 -10.03 10.57 -12.34
C SER A 235 -9.47 11.78 -13.10
N ASP A 236 -8.21 12.14 -12.85
CA ASP A 236 -7.46 13.20 -13.54
C ASP A 236 -6.63 12.66 -14.73
N ASP A 237 -6.93 11.43 -15.19
CA ASP A 237 -6.19 10.68 -16.21
C ASP A 237 -4.76 10.25 -15.77
N SER A 238 -4.34 10.60 -14.55
CA SER A 238 -3.05 10.16 -14.01
C SER A 238 -3.06 8.68 -13.59
N MET A 239 -1.87 8.10 -13.46
CA MET A 239 -1.70 6.69 -13.10
C MET A 239 -1.10 6.56 -11.71
N GLN A 240 -1.78 5.80 -10.84
CA GLN A 240 -1.19 5.31 -9.61
C GLN A 240 -0.64 3.91 -9.83
N THR A 241 0.59 3.65 -9.39
CA THR A 241 1.23 2.32 -9.48
C THR A 241 1.83 1.92 -8.15
N LEU A 242 1.73 0.65 -7.79
CA LEU A 242 2.41 0.04 -6.65
C LEU A 242 3.20 -1.17 -7.14
N GLU A 243 4.43 -1.31 -6.66
CA GLU A 243 5.24 -2.53 -6.73
C GLU A 243 5.61 -2.93 -5.29
N LEU A 244 5.27 -4.14 -4.90
CA LEU A 244 5.70 -4.80 -3.68
C LEU A 244 6.45 -6.07 -4.06
N HIS A 245 7.61 -6.28 -3.47
CA HIS A 245 8.38 -7.52 -3.55
C HIS A 245 8.85 -7.89 -2.14
N ALA A 246 8.68 -9.14 -1.73
CA ALA A 246 9.16 -9.64 -0.45
C ALA A 246 9.65 -11.09 -0.58
N ASP A 247 10.91 -11.33 -0.22
CA ASP A 247 11.54 -12.65 -0.20
C ASP A 247 12.37 -12.84 1.09
N ALA A 248 13.15 -13.93 1.17
CA ALA A 248 14.01 -14.21 2.33
C ALA A 248 15.23 -13.27 2.48
N SER A 249 15.55 -12.48 1.46
CA SER A 249 16.74 -11.64 1.31
C SER A 249 16.45 -10.14 1.32
N GLN A 250 15.24 -9.72 0.93
CA GLN A 250 14.85 -8.32 0.84
C GLN A 250 13.33 -8.12 0.94
N ARG A 251 12.93 -6.90 1.30
CA ARG A 251 11.55 -6.41 1.16
C ARG A 251 11.58 -5.04 0.52
N ARG A 252 10.75 -4.81 -0.49
CA ARG A 252 10.69 -3.58 -1.26
C ARG A 252 9.23 -3.16 -1.50
N VAL A 253 8.93 -1.89 -1.25
CA VAL A 253 7.67 -1.25 -1.62
C VAL A 253 7.99 0.02 -2.39
N SER A 254 7.41 0.19 -3.58
CA SER A 254 7.56 1.38 -4.40
C SER A 254 6.17 1.80 -4.87
N MET A 255 5.82 3.08 -4.71
CA MET A 255 4.55 3.62 -5.20
C MET A 255 4.78 4.93 -5.94
N LYS A 256 3.96 5.18 -6.96
CA LYS A 256 3.84 6.46 -7.65
C LYS A 256 2.38 6.84 -7.74
N GLY A 257 2.05 8.12 -7.60
CA GLY A 257 0.65 8.58 -7.62
C GLY A 257 0.49 10.08 -7.76
N ALA A 258 -0.75 10.55 -7.69
CA ALA A 258 -1.08 11.97 -7.90
C ALA A 258 -0.45 12.91 -6.86
N SER A 259 -0.37 12.49 -5.58
CA SER A 259 0.23 13.27 -4.50
C SER A 259 1.77 13.21 -4.46
N GLY A 260 2.37 12.16 -5.01
CA GLY A 260 3.82 11.92 -4.90
C GLY A 260 4.22 10.46 -5.08
N ASP A 261 5.52 10.23 -4.90
CA ASP A 261 6.19 8.94 -5.01
C ASP A 261 6.73 8.52 -3.62
N LEU A 262 6.81 7.21 -3.36
CA LEU A 262 7.55 6.64 -2.24
C LEU A 262 8.34 5.40 -2.66
N ASN A 263 9.47 5.17 -2.00
CA ASN A 263 10.31 4.00 -2.20
C ASN A 263 10.85 3.52 -0.85
N ILE A 264 10.73 2.23 -0.56
CA ILE A 264 11.28 1.61 0.64
C ILE A 264 11.92 0.29 0.23
N ALA A 265 13.16 0.06 0.64
CA ALA A 265 13.89 -1.18 0.43
C ALA A 265 14.60 -1.57 1.73
N VAL A 266 14.50 -2.84 2.11
CA VAL A 266 15.06 -3.42 3.35
C VAL A 266 15.88 -4.66 2.96
N ASP A 267 17.13 -4.75 3.41
CA ASP A 267 18.03 -5.89 3.18
C ASP A 267 18.04 -6.83 4.39
N LEU A 268 17.55 -8.07 4.17
CA LEU A 268 17.41 -9.11 5.18
C LEU A 268 18.58 -10.11 5.21
N LYS A 269 19.55 -10.00 4.28
CA LYS A 269 20.68 -10.95 4.16
C LYS A 269 21.52 -10.99 5.43
N ASN A 270 21.63 -9.85 6.13
CA ASN A 270 22.41 -9.70 7.35
C ASN A 270 21.61 -10.11 8.61
N ALA A 271 21.05 -11.30 8.66
CA ALA A 271 20.27 -11.81 9.81
C ALA A 271 20.95 -11.61 11.19
N ALA A 272 22.30 -11.59 11.24
CA ALA A 272 23.07 -11.40 12.47
C ALA A 272 22.86 -10.03 13.15
N ILE A 273 22.52 -8.96 12.40
CA ILE A 273 22.29 -7.61 12.96
C ILE A 273 20.88 -7.43 13.56
N LEU A 274 19.96 -8.35 13.26
CA LEU A 274 18.57 -8.26 13.69
C LEU A 274 18.44 -8.42 15.21
N GLY A 275 17.88 -7.41 15.86
CA GLY A 275 17.64 -7.35 17.30
C GLY A 275 16.53 -8.26 17.81
N ASN A 276 16.25 -8.18 19.12
CA ASN A 276 15.05 -8.79 19.69
C ASN A 276 13.78 -7.98 19.35
N SER A 277 12.60 -8.51 19.67
CA SER A 277 11.30 -7.88 19.37
C SER A 277 11.15 -6.49 20.00
N THR A 278 11.55 -6.32 21.26
CA THR A 278 11.52 -5.03 21.98
C THR A 278 12.42 -3.99 21.32
N GLN A 279 13.64 -4.38 20.95
CA GLN A 279 14.63 -3.53 20.29
C GLN A 279 14.10 -3.04 18.92
N LYS A 280 13.57 -3.97 18.12
CA LYS A 280 12.94 -3.68 16.81
C LYS A 280 11.74 -2.74 16.95
N ALA A 281 10.85 -3.00 17.92
CA ALA A 281 9.69 -2.15 18.16
C ALA A 281 10.09 -0.71 18.54
N LYS A 282 11.09 -0.56 19.43
CA LYS A 282 11.60 0.75 19.84
C LYS A 282 12.27 1.52 18.70
N ALA A 283 13.06 0.83 17.87
CA ALA A 283 13.69 1.45 16.71
C ALA A 283 12.66 1.87 15.65
N LEU A 284 11.67 1.02 15.37
CA LEU A 284 10.56 1.33 14.47
C LEU A 284 9.76 2.55 14.98
N GLU A 285 9.42 2.60 16.26
CA GLU A 285 8.76 3.76 16.89
C GLU A 285 9.60 5.04 16.79
N GLY A 286 10.93 4.92 16.96
CA GLY A 286 11.88 6.02 16.77
C GLY A 286 11.87 6.61 15.36
N TYR A 287 11.99 5.76 14.34
CA TYR A 287 11.94 6.20 12.95
C TYR A 287 10.57 6.80 12.55
N ILE A 288 9.46 6.22 13.04
CA ILE A 288 8.12 6.77 12.77
C ILE A 288 7.95 8.16 13.40
N ARG A 289 8.38 8.37 14.66
CA ARG A 289 8.41 9.71 15.25
C ARG A 289 9.26 10.70 14.45
N GLN A 290 10.38 10.24 13.90
CA GLN A 290 11.24 11.08 13.08
C GLN A 290 10.56 11.48 11.77
N ILE A 291 9.87 10.55 11.11
CA ILE A 291 9.09 10.80 9.89
C ILE A 291 7.96 11.80 10.17
N GLU A 292 7.24 11.67 11.28
CA GLU A 292 6.20 12.63 11.67
C GLU A 292 6.77 14.03 12.00
N ALA A 293 7.91 14.10 12.69
CA ALA A 293 8.59 15.37 12.95
C ALA A 293 9.07 16.04 11.65
N ALA A 294 9.57 15.25 10.69
CA ALA A 294 9.95 15.75 9.36
C ALA A 294 8.73 16.27 8.58
N ARG A 295 7.60 15.54 8.60
CA ARG A 295 6.32 16.00 8.03
C ARG A 295 5.93 17.36 8.60
N ASP A 296 5.86 17.50 9.92
CA ASP A 296 5.36 18.73 10.56
C ASP A 296 6.31 19.92 10.36
N ARG A 297 7.63 19.66 10.24
CA ARG A 297 8.64 20.67 9.94
C ARG A 297 8.66 21.09 8.46
N GLY A 298 8.40 20.15 7.55
CA GLY A 298 8.35 20.36 6.10
C GLY A 298 6.98 20.68 5.51
N ASP A 299 5.93 20.73 6.34
CA ASP A 299 4.51 20.90 5.95
C ASP A 299 3.98 19.83 4.97
N GLY A 300 4.53 18.62 5.04
CA GLY A 300 4.23 17.54 4.09
C GLY A 300 2.79 17.00 4.17
N ASP A 301 2.29 16.49 3.03
CA ASP A 301 0.98 15.89 2.87
C ASP A 301 0.77 14.71 3.84
N ARG A 302 -0.09 14.94 4.82
CA ARG A 302 -0.40 13.97 5.89
C ARG A 302 -0.86 12.62 5.35
N HIS A 303 -1.48 12.57 4.17
CA HIS A 303 -2.03 11.35 3.62
C HIS A 303 -0.94 10.48 2.96
N LEU A 304 -0.08 11.08 2.13
CA LEU A 304 1.11 10.44 1.57
C LEU A 304 2.04 9.93 2.68
N LEU A 305 2.30 10.75 3.70
CA LEU A 305 3.15 10.36 4.82
C LEU A 305 2.51 9.25 5.67
N SER A 306 1.18 9.21 5.82
CA SER A 306 0.48 8.09 6.46
C SER A 306 0.59 6.78 5.67
N MET A 307 0.62 6.83 4.34
CA MET A 307 0.91 5.67 3.50
C MET A 307 2.35 5.21 3.64
N PHE A 308 3.31 6.15 3.64
CA PHE A 308 4.74 5.88 3.85
C PHE A 308 4.99 5.20 5.20
N ASP A 309 4.40 5.72 6.28
CA ASP A 309 4.40 5.12 7.61
C ASP A 309 3.89 3.68 7.62
N SER A 310 2.77 3.42 6.93
CA SER A 310 2.14 2.11 6.86
C SER A 310 3.02 1.12 6.09
N ALA A 311 3.59 1.55 4.95
CA ALA A 311 4.55 0.74 4.20
C ALA A 311 5.85 0.47 4.98
N PHE A 312 6.38 1.48 5.69
CA PHE A 312 7.58 1.35 6.51
C PHE A 312 7.37 0.35 7.65
N LYS A 313 6.24 0.42 8.35
CA LYS A 313 5.82 -0.57 9.36
C LYS A 313 5.68 -1.96 8.74
N ALA A 314 4.99 -2.08 7.61
CA ALA A 314 4.73 -3.37 6.97
C ALA A 314 6.04 -4.10 6.56
N VAL A 315 7.03 -3.41 6.01
CA VAL A 315 8.32 -4.06 5.64
C VAL A 315 9.23 -4.38 6.84
N HIS A 316 9.13 -3.64 7.95
CA HIS A 316 9.94 -3.84 9.17
C HIS A 316 9.31 -4.80 10.20
N THR A 317 8.03 -5.15 10.08
CA THR A 317 7.36 -6.10 10.99
C THR A 317 7.67 -7.55 10.64
N ASN A 318 7.66 -8.43 11.65
CA ASN A 318 7.79 -9.89 11.50
C ASN A 318 8.92 -10.33 10.54
N TYR A 319 10.17 -9.93 10.82
CA TYR A 319 11.32 -10.61 10.22
C TYR A 319 11.31 -12.06 10.68
N SER A 320 11.25 -13.01 9.75
CA SER A 320 11.06 -14.44 10.04
C SER A 320 12.01 -14.92 11.15
N GLU A 321 11.46 -15.30 12.30
CA GLU A 321 12.25 -15.74 13.47
C GLU A 321 13.12 -16.97 13.16
N SER A 322 12.82 -17.68 12.07
CA SER A 322 13.68 -18.75 11.53
C SER A 322 15.12 -18.31 11.25
N LEU A 323 15.37 -17.03 10.96
CA LEU A 323 16.72 -16.48 10.80
C LEU A 323 17.47 -16.30 12.12
N ALA A 324 16.75 -16.17 13.25
CA ALA A 324 17.32 -15.98 14.59
C ALA A 324 17.36 -17.29 15.40
N ALA A 325 16.38 -18.19 15.22
CA ALA A 325 16.16 -19.34 16.10
C ALA A 325 16.73 -20.68 15.59
N THR A 326 17.00 -20.83 14.28
CA THR A 326 17.33 -22.15 13.69
C THR A 326 18.79 -22.59 13.91
N VAL A 327 19.64 -21.75 14.51
CA VAL A 327 21.07 -22.05 14.73
C VAL A 327 21.35 -22.43 16.20
N ARG A 328 20.88 -23.63 16.61
CA ARG A 328 21.46 -24.34 17.77
C ARG A 328 22.80 -24.96 17.34
N GLN A 329 23.86 -24.16 17.19
CA GLN A 329 25.04 -24.57 16.42
C GLN A 329 26.33 -23.76 16.78
N PRO A 330 27.54 -24.16 16.31
CA PRO A 330 28.62 -24.62 17.18
C PRO A 330 29.47 -23.49 17.80
N PRO A 331 30.37 -23.83 18.76
CA PRO A 331 31.36 -22.88 19.26
C PRO A 331 32.24 -22.32 18.13
N GLY A 332 32.27 -20.99 17.99
CA GLY A 332 33.12 -20.30 17.00
C GLY A 332 32.39 -19.56 15.87
N SER A 333 31.06 -19.50 15.87
CA SER A 333 30.32 -18.69 14.89
C SER A 333 30.56 -17.18 15.05
N ASN A 334 30.48 -16.42 13.95
CA ASN A 334 30.66 -14.96 13.90
C ASN A 334 29.46 -14.16 14.48
N TYR A 335 28.72 -14.73 15.44
CA TYR A 335 27.50 -14.13 15.98
C TYR A 335 27.79 -12.81 16.74
N LEU A 336 26.77 -11.95 16.79
CA LEU A 336 26.77 -10.74 17.61
C LEU A 336 26.39 -11.08 19.05
N THR A 337 27.20 -10.61 20.01
CA THR A 337 26.92 -10.67 21.45
C THR A 337 25.90 -9.60 21.83
N ASP A 338 25.37 -9.66 23.05
CA ASP A 338 24.43 -8.64 23.55
C ASP A 338 25.07 -7.24 23.60
N THR A 339 26.39 -7.16 23.80
CA THR A 339 27.16 -5.90 23.73
C THR A 339 27.28 -5.36 22.31
N ASP A 340 27.41 -6.21 21.29
CA ASP A 340 27.32 -5.75 19.89
C ASP A 340 25.90 -5.29 19.58
N ARG A 341 24.89 -6.05 20.03
CA ARG A 341 23.47 -5.79 19.76
C ARG A 341 23.01 -4.48 20.38
N SER A 342 23.50 -4.10 21.56
CA SER A 342 23.17 -2.82 22.21
C SER A 342 23.69 -1.59 21.47
N MET A 343 24.64 -1.77 20.54
CA MET A 343 25.23 -0.72 19.71
C MET A 343 24.56 -0.60 18.33
N LEU A 344 23.44 -1.30 18.12
CA LEU A 344 22.67 -1.31 16.86
C LEU A 344 21.20 -0.97 17.12
N THR A 345 20.48 -0.42 16.14
CA THR A 345 19.01 -0.27 16.22
C THR A 345 18.26 -1.61 16.30
N GLY A 346 18.88 -2.70 15.83
CA GLY A 346 18.26 -4.03 15.75
C GLY A 346 17.26 -4.19 14.59
N LEU A 347 17.06 -3.18 13.75
CA LEU A 347 16.39 -3.33 12.46
C LEU A 347 17.35 -3.88 11.42
N ALA A 348 16.79 -4.42 10.33
CA ALA A 348 17.53 -4.66 9.10
C ALA A 348 18.08 -3.34 8.53
N ASP A 349 19.05 -3.44 7.63
CA ASP A 349 19.52 -2.27 6.87
C ASP A 349 18.47 -1.87 5.82
N PHE A 350 18.30 -0.57 5.56
CA PHE A 350 17.24 -0.08 4.69
C PHE A 350 17.56 1.27 4.04
N SER A 351 16.83 1.59 2.98
CA SER A 351 16.66 2.93 2.44
C SER A 351 15.18 3.21 2.21
N ALA A 352 14.71 4.37 2.64
CA ALA A 352 13.32 4.79 2.51
C ALA A 352 13.26 6.26 2.09
N THR A 353 12.50 6.57 1.05
CA THR A 353 12.33 7.91 0.49
C THR A 353 10.86 8.19 0.22
N VAL A 354 10.45 9.43 0.42
CA VAL A 354 9.12 9.94 0.07
C VAL A 354 9.28 11.33 -0.52
N THR A 355 8.62 11.59 -1.65
CA THR A 355 8.71 12.85 -2.37
C THR A 355 7.34 13.25 -2.89
N GLU A 356 6.88 14.43 -2.52
CA GLU A 356 5.63 15.00 -3.00
C GLU A 356 5.77 15.54 -4.42
N LYS A 357 4.67 15.48 -5.16
CA LYS A 357 4.60 16.07 -6.49
C LYS A 357 4.70 17.59 -6.37
N THR A 358 5.75 18.17 -6.96
CA THR A 358 5.99 19.62 -6.91
C THR A 358 4.83 20.41 -7.51
N VAL A 359 4.34 21.41 -6.78
CA VAL A 359 3.23 22.30 -7.19
C VAL A 359 3.74 23.73 -7.32
N ASN A 360 3.27 24.45 -8.34
CA ASN A 360 3.43 25.90 -8.41
C ASN A 360 2.29 26.55 -7.62
N GLY A 361 2.53 26.83 -6.33
CA GLY A 361 1.54 27.43 -5.43
C GLY A 361 1.29 28.92 -5.69
N ASN A 362 2.19 29.62 -6.40
CA ASN A 362 2.11 31.06 -6.62
C ASN A 362 2.19 31.46 -8.11
N PRO A 363 1.03 31.70 -8.77
CA PRO A 363 0.99 32.15 -10.17
C PRO A 363 1.76 33.45 -10.45
N ALA A 364 1.93 34.34 -9.45
CA ALA A 364 2.72 35.57 -9.60
C ALA A 364 4.23 35.32 -9.59
N ARG A 365 4.69 34.20 -9.00
CA ARG A 365 6.10 33.84 -8.85
C ARG A 365 6.33 32.35 -9.16
N PRO A 366 6.31 31.93 -10.45
CA PRO A 366 6.42 30.53 -10.84
C PRO A 366 7.72 29.80 -10.47
N ALA A 367 8.70 30.49 -9.87
CA ALA A 367 9.93 29.92 -9.34
C ALA A 367 9.83 29.54 -7.83
N GLU A 368 8.78 30.00 -7.14
CA GLU A 368 8.46 29.60 -5.77
C GLU A 368 7.58 28.35 -5.85
N LEU A 369 8.14 27.20 -5.46
CA LEU A 369 7.55 25.88 -5.69
C LEU A 369 7.27 25.20 -4.36
N ASP A 370 6.06 24.67 -4.21
CA ASP A 370 5.69 23.82 -3.09
C ASP A 370 6.23 22.41 -3.35
N SER A 371 7.02 21.88 -2.42
CA SER A 371 7.68 20.58 -2.54
C SER A 371 8.09 20.05 -1.17
N PHE A 372 8.06 18.72 -1.03
CA PHE A 372 8.53 18.01 0.15
C PHE A 372 9.29 16.78 -0.32
N SER A 373 10.46 16.53 0.26
CA SER A 373 11.23 15.30 0.05
C SER A 373 11.92 14.92 1.34
N TYR A 374 11.72 13.68 1.76
CA TYR A 374 12.34 13.12 2.96
C TYR A 374 12.97 11.76 2.67
N ASP A 375 14.24 11.63 3.01
CA ASP A 375 15.04 10.42 2.87
C ASP A 375 15.50 9.96 4.26
N VAL A 376 15.41 8.65 4.53
CA VAL A 376 15.98 8.03 5.74
C VAL A 376 16.57 6.67 5.40
N SER A 377 17.75 6.37 5.93
CA SER A 377 18.46 5.12 5.64
C SER A 377 19.29 4.63 6.83
N GLN A 378 19.56 3.34 6.83
CA GLN A 378 20.44 2.67 7.77
C GLN A 378 21.28 1.63 7.03
N SER A 379 22.58 1.58 7.33
CA SER A 379 23.48 0.54 6.82
C SER A 379 24.43 0.05 7.90
N THR A 380 24.74 -1.25 7.89
CA THR A 380 25.60 -1.88 8.89
C THR A 380 26.75 -2.64 8.21
N GLN A 381 27.98 -2.25 8.52
CA GLN A 381 29.21 -2.84 7.98
C GLN A 381 29.95 -3.62 9.07
N SER A 382 30.22 -4.89 8.83
CA SER A 382 31.12 -5.71 9.64
C SER A 382 32.43 -5.92 8.89
N LYS A 383 33.56 -5.62 9.53
CA LYS A 383 34.93 -5.77 9.00
C LYS A 383 35.76 -6.62 9.97
N GLY A 384 36.70 -7.39 9.46
CA GLY A 384 37.62 -8.21 10.27
C GLY A 384 37.57 -9.69 9.93
N ALA A 385 38.54 -10.45 10.47
CA ALA A 385 38.77 -11.84 10.08
C ALA A 385 37.95 -12.86 10.92
N ASN A 386 37.59 -12.52 12.15
CA ASN A 386 36.88 -13.40 13.08
C ASN A 386 36.26 -12.60 14.25
N ARG A 387 35.44 -13.24 15.09
CA ARG A 387 34.82 -12.65 16.28
C ARG A 387 35.79 -11.94 17.24
N LEU A 388 37.06 -12.34 17.28
CA LEU A 388 38.06 -11.75 18.18
C LEU A 388 38.70 -10.48 17.59
N ASN A 389 38.69 -10.35 16.26
CA ASN A 389 39.31 -9.25 15.53
C ASN A 389 38.32 -8.72 14.49
N ARG A 390 37.39 -7.87 14.94
CA ARG A 390 36.32 -7.29 14.13
C ARG A 390 35.98 -5.86 14.54
N THR A 391 35.49 -5.07 13.59
CA THR A 391 34.81 -3.80 13.82
C THR A 391 33.45 -3.84 13.15
N LEU A 392 32.42 -3.41 13.88
CA LEU A 392 31.06 -3.24 13.42
C LEU A 392 30.72 -1.76 13.45
N VAL A 393 30.26 -1.22 12.32
CA VAL A 393 29.83 0.16 12.17
C VAL A 393 28.39 0.16 11.67
N GLN A 394 27.51 0.89 12.33
CA GLN A 394 26.17 1.17 11.84
C GLN A 394 25.99 2.66 11.64
N ASP A 395 25.69 3.04 10.40
CA ASP A 395 25.42 4.41 9.99
C ASP A 395 23.92 4.57 9.70
N GLN A 396 23.31 5.55 10.36
CA GLN A 396 21.95 6.03 10.12
C GLN A 396 22.05 7.44 9.53
N GLN A 397 21.21 7.76 8.56
CA GLN A 397 21.17 9.08 7.93
C GLN A 397 19.73 9.49 7.61
N SER A 398 19.45 10.78 7.69
CA SER A 398 18.19 11.36 7.22
C SER A 398 18.40 12.73 6.59
N HIS A 399 17.59 13.06 5.59
CA HIS A 399 17.58 14.36 4.92
C HIS A 399 16.15 14.84 4.72
N LEU A 400 15.88 16.11 5.02
CA LEU A 400 14.61 16.77 4.72
C LEU A 400 14.91 17.99 3.83
N THR A 401 14.29 18.04 2.66
CA THR A 401 14.19 19.27 1.86
C THR A 401 12.72 19.57 1.65
N ALA A 402 12.26 20.76 2.05
CA ALA A 402 10.89 21.18 1.82
C ALA A 402 10.82 22.68 1.49
N GLN A 403 9.83 23.06 0.70
CA GLN A 403 9.51 24.44 0.37
C GLN A 403 7.99 24.56 0.34
N TYR A 404 7.44 25.56 1.02
CA TYR A 404 5.99 25.72 1.11
C TYR A 404 5.56 27.16 1.42
N HIS A 405 4.36 27.53 0.98
CA HIS A 405 3.72 28.81 1.30
C HIS A 405 2.78 28.69 2.51
N LYS A 406 2.80 29.66 3.44
CA LYS A 406 1.82 29.81 4.52
C LYS A 406 1.22 31.22 4.56
N PRO A 407 -0.03 31.38 5.01
CA PRO A 407 -0.63 32.71 5.21
C PRO A 407 0.14 33.49 6.30
N LEU A 408 0.15 34.83 6.21
CA LEU A 408 0.75 35.69 7.24
C LEU A 408 0.08 35.53 8.62
N TYR A 409 -1.20 35.14 8.65
CA TYR A 409 -1.99 34.97 9.86
C TYR A 409 -2.61 33.57 9.91
N ALA A 410 -2.48 32.92 11.07
CA ALA A 410 -3.05 31.59 11.29
C ALA A 410 -4.57 31.58 11.06
N GLY A 411 -5.07 30.55 10.37
CA GLY A 411 -6.49 30.38 10.07
C GLY A 411 -7.01 31.14 8.85
N GLN A 412 -6.20 31.98 8.18
CA GLN A 412 -6.54 32.48 6.85
C GLN A 412 -6.34 31.40 5.79
N LYS A 413 -7.23 31.34 4.79
CA LYS A 413 -7.00 30.53 3.59
C LYS A 413 -6.05 31.27 2.67
N LEU A 414 -4.99 30.58 2.24
CA LEU A 414 -4.07 31.09 1.24
C LEU A 414 -4.68 30.90 -0.16
N GLU A 415 -4.88 32.00 -0.90
CA GLU A 415 -5.34 32.00 -2.29
C GLU A 415 -4.47 32.97 -3.10
N LEU A 416 -3.30 32.50 -3.55
CA LEU A 416 -2.36 33.31 -4.32
C LEU A 416 -2.80 33.43 -5.78
N THR A 417 -2.89 34.66 -6.27
CA THR A 417 -3.21 34.99 -7.67
C THR A 417 -2.17 35.96 -8.22
N THR A 418 -2.30 36.38 -9.49
CA THR A 418 -1.45 37.43 -10.06
C THR A 418 -1.72 38.83 -9.51
N ASP A 419 -2.79 39.05 -8.73
CA ASP A 419 -3.07 40.32 -8.07
C ASP A 419 -2.17 40.54 -6.85
N SER A 420 -1.52 41.71 -6.78
CA SER A 420 -0.73 42.18 -5.65
C SER A 420 -1.51 42.08 -4.33
N GLU A 421 -2.81 42.38 -4.28
CA GLU A 421 -3.59 42.30 -3.03
C GLU A 421 -3.74 40.87 -2.50
N SER A 422 -3.54 39.83 -3.33
CA SER A 422 -3.52 38.42 -2.90
C SER A 422 -2.16 37.96 -2.37
N GLN A 423 -1.08 38.68 -2.67
CA GLN A 423 0.31 38.28 -2.43
C GLN A 423 0.77 38.60 -1.00
N ASN A 424 0.11 37.99 -0.02
CA ASN A 424 0.36 38.18 1.42
C ASN A 424 0.65 36.82 2.10
N TYR A 425 1.92 36.45 2.20
CA TYR A 425 2.33 35.10 2.62
C TYR A 425 3.75 35.03 3.18
N LEU A 426 4.06 33.91 3.83
CA LEU A 426 5.39 33.46 4.21
C LEU A 426 5.79 32.32 3.27
N TYR A 427 6.97 32.41 2.65
CA TYR A 427 7.59 31.30 1.91
C TYR A 427 8.69 30.68 2.77
N TYR A 428 8.52 29.41 3.10
CA TYR A 428 9.48 28.63 3.88
C TYR A 428 10.37 27.83 2.95
N GLN A 429 11.66 27.77 3.27
CA GLN A 429 12.60 26.82 2.68
C GLN A 429 13.32 26.09 3.82
N ILE A 430 13.19 24.77 3.85
CA ILE A 430 13.73 23.86 4.85
C ILE A 430 14.80 23.00 4.18
N ASN A 431 15.97 22.91 4.81
CA ASN A 431 17.03 21.97 4.45
C ASN A 431 17.68 21.45 5.74
N ASP A 432 17.42 20.20 6.06
CA ASP A 432 17.94 19.55 7.26
C ASP A 432 18.64 18.24 6.92
N GLN A 433 19.67 17.93 7.69
CA GLN A 433 20.43 16.68 7.58
C GLN A 433 20.78 16.20 8.99
N ALA A 434 20.66 14.90 9.22
CA ALA A 434 21.12 14.29 10.45
C ALA A 434 21.76 12.91 10.20
N SER A 435 22.65 12.50 11.11
CA SER A 435 23.33 11.22 11.09
C SER A 435 23.62 10.69 12.49
N SER A 436 23.63 9.36 12.62
CA SER A 436 24.15 8.64 13.79
C SER A 436 25.06 7.52 13.34
N THR A 437 26.30 7.53 13.81
CA THR A 437 27.31 6.49 13.56
C THR A 437 27.61 5.79 14.87
N SER A 438 27.22 4.53 15.00
CA SER A 438 27.58 3.66 16.12
C SER A 438 28.72 2.72 15.72
N ARG A 439 29.74 2.59 16.56
CA ARG A 439 30.92 1.75 16.31
C ARG A 439 31.23 0.87 17.51
N ILE A 440 31.54 -0.39 17.25
CA ILE A 440 32.07 -1.32 18.25
C ILE A 440 33.16 -2.20 17.62
N GLY A 441 34.29 -2.36 18.31
CA GLY A 441 35.47 -3.03 17.77
C GLY A 441 36.26 -3.83 18.80
N TYR A 442 36.82 -4.94 18.33
CA TYR A 442 37.54 -5.93 19.13
C TYR A 442 38.89 -6.26 18.51
N ALA A 443 39.91 -6.42 19.36
CA ALA A 443 41.22 -6.96 19.01
C ALA A 443 41.56 -8.09 20.00
N GLU A 444 41.98 -9.24 19.48
CA GLU A 444 42.24 -10.47 20.27
C GLU A 444 41.10 -10.92 21.22
N GLY A 445 39.88 -10.42 21.00
CA GLY A 445 38.69 -10.67 21.82
C GLY A 445 38.44 -9.64 22.91
N GLU A 446 39.34 -8.67 23.11
CA GLU A 446 39.13 -7.53 24.00
C GLU A 446 38.38 -6.42 23.27
N LEU A 447 37.47 -5.75 23.97
CA LEU A 447 36.76 -4.57 23.46
C LEU A 447 37.73 -3.38 23.43
N VAL A 448 38.02 -2.85 22.25
CA VAL A 448 38.99 -1.75 22.02
C VAL A 448 38.36 -0.49 21.43
N GLU A 449 37.19 -0.60 20.78
CA GLU A 449 36.43 0.54 20.27
C GLU A 449 34.97 0.39 20.73
N ALA A 450 34.40 1.47 21.26
CA ALA A 450 32.95 1.62 21.42
C ALA A 450 32.61 3.11 21.45
N SER A 451 31.84 3.58 20.47
CA SER A 451 31.41 4.98 20.39
C SER A 451 30.10 5.15 19.65
N ILE A 452 29.39 6.24 19.97
CA ILE A 452 28.24 6.72 19.20
C ILE A 452 28.51 8.19 18.86
N SER A 453 28.37 8.55 17.60
CA SER A 453 28.55 9.90 17.09
C SER A 453 27.26 10.39 16.44
N HIS A 454 26.69 11.47 16.96
CA HIS A 454 25.53 12.16 16.39
C HIS A 454 25.98 13.44 15.68
N SER A 455 25.28 13.79 14.61
CA SER A 455 25.37 15.11 13.97
C SER A 455 24.01 15.49 13.41
N ALA A 456 23.57 16.72 13.66
CA ALA A 456 22.38 17.29 13.04
C ALA A 456 22.67 18.73 12.59
N SER A 457 22.12 19.09 11.44
CA SER A 457 22.12 20.43 10.86
C SER A 457 20.72 20.73 10.36
N GLN A 458 20.19 21.87 10.75
CA GLN A 458 18.88 22.36 10.34
C GLN A 458 19.02 23.76 9.76
N SER A 459 18.29 24.05 8.69
CA SER A 459 18.28 25.36 8.05
C SER A 459 16.86 25.73 7.66
N THR A 460 16.38 26.84 8.21
CA THR A 460 15.06 27.40 7.86
C THR A 460 15.25 28.81 7.33
N ARG A 461 14.87 29.04 6.07
CA ARG A 461 14.70 30.38 5.50
C ARG A 461 13.23 30.73 5.45
N ILE A 462 12.88 31.96 5.85
CA ILE A 462 11.51 32.47 5.79
C ILE A 462 11.56 33.82 5.07
N ALA A 463 10.96 33.88 3.89
CA ALA A 463 10.72 35.11 3.15
C ALA A 463 9.28 35.57 3.36
N LYS A 464 9.09 36.79 3.87
CA LYS A 464 7.77 37.39 4.14
C LYS A 464 7.42 38.36 3.03
N TYR A 465 6.27 38.12 2.40
CA TYR A 465 5.74 38.97 1.35
C TYR A 465 4.45 39.66 1.79
N VAL A 466 4.40 40.98 1.56
CA VAL A 466 3.21 41.80 1.74
C VAL A 466 2.93 42.54 0.43
N LYS A 467 1.73 42.35 -0.09
CA LYS A 467 1.30 42.81 -1.42
C LYS A 467 2.29 42.47 -2.57
N GLY A 468 3.00 41.35 -2.44
CA GLY A 468 4.00 40.86 -3.40
C GLY A 468 5.39 41.48 -3.26
N ASN A 469 5.58 42.43 -2.35
CA ASN A 469 6.89 42.99 -1.99
C ASN A 469 7.52 42.16 -0.88
N LEU A 470 8.81 41.87 -0.99
CA LEU A 470 9.58 41.22 0.07
C LEU A 470 9.81 42.23 1.20
N GLU A 471 9.25 41.96 2.38
CA GLU A 471 9.47 42.80 3.57
C GLU A 471 10.62 42.28 4.44
N GLU A 472 10.71 40.96 4.62
CA GLU A 472 11.68 40.31 5.50
C GLU A 472 12.20 39.02 4.84
N ASP A 473 13.47 38.71 5.01
CA ASP A 473 14.10 37.46 4.57
C ASP A 473 15.09 37.01 5.66
N ASN A 474 14.70 35.98 6.41
CA ASN A 474 15.42 35.53 7.59
C ASN A 474 15.91 34.09 7.38
N LEU A 475 17.21 33.86 7.56
CA LEU A 475 17.83 32.52 7.54
C LEU A 475 18.29 32.15 8.95
N THR A 476 17.75 31.05 9.47
CA THR A 476 18.07 30.50 10.80
C THR A 476 18.74 29.13 10.64
N PRO A 477 20.08 29.06 10.65
CA PRO A 477 20.81 27.80 10.71
C PRO A 477 21.02 27.36 12.18
N ALA A 478 20.94 26.06 12.43
CA ALA A 478 21.29 25.44 13.70
C ALA A 478 22.05 24.13 13.43
N SER A 479 23.13 23.86 14.17
CA SER A 479 23.84 22.57 14.04
C SER A 479 24.49 22.17 15.36
N SER A 480 24.59 20.85 15.57
CA SER A 480 25.24 20.25 16.74
C SER A 480 25.80 18.89 16.35
N SER A 481 26.93 18.52 16.94
CA SER A 481 27.52 17.19 16.79
C SER A 481 28.25 16.79 18.05
N LYS A 482 28.10 15.53 18.45
CA LYS A 482 28.69 14.97 19.66
C LYS A 482 29.13 13.53 19.44
N THR A 483 30.31 13.19 19.93
CA THR A 483 30.78 11.80 20.02
C THR A 483 30.86 11.38 21.49
N GLN A 484 30.13 10.32 21.85
CA GLN A 484 30.18 9.69 23.16
C GLN A 484 31.07 8.44 23.06
N ASN A 485 32.18 8.42 23.81
CA ASN A 485 32.99 7.22 23.98
C ASN A 485 32.36 6.34 25.08
N LEU A 486 32.04 5.10 24.73
CA LEU A 486 31.37 4.13 25.60
C LEU A 486 32.31 3.02 26.08
N LEU A 487 33.57 3.02 25.64
CA LEU A 487 34.55 1.96 25.88
C LEU A 487 34.72 1.67 27.37
N VAL A 488 34.99 2.71 28.17
CA VAL A 488 35.22 2.58 29.62
C VAL A 488 33.96 2.08 30.34
N VAL A 489 32.79 2.59 29.94
CA VAL A 489 31.49 2.21 30.53
C VAL A 489 31.18 0.74 30.27
N LEU A 490 31.36 0.29 29.02
CA LEU A 490 31.16 -1.11 28.63
C LEU A 490 32.19 -2.04 29.25
N GLN A 491 33.47 -1.69 29.25
CA GLN A 491 34.53 -2.47 29.90
C GLN A 491 34.24 -2.64 31.41
N GLN A 492 33.82 -1.58 32.10
CA GLN A 492 33.46 -1.63 33.52
C GLN A 492 32.23 -2.54 33.76
N ALA A 493 31.16 -2.39 32.96
CA ALA A 493 29.97 -3.23 33.07
C ALA A 493 30.29 -4.72 32.82
N LEU A 494 31.10 -5.03 31.81
CA LEU A 494 31.57 -6.39 31.50
C LEU A 494 32.46 -6.98 32.61
N GLN A 495 33.29 -6.17 33.29
CA GLN A 495 34.07 -6.61 34.44
C GLN A 495 33.19 -6.91 35.66
N GLN A 496 32.18 -6.07 35.93
CA GLN A 496 31.23 -6.27 37.02
C GLN A 496 30.37 -7.52 36.79
N ASP A 497 29.93 -7.77 35.55
CA ASP A 497 29.18 -8.96 35.18
C ASP A 497 30.01 -10.24 35.38
N LYS A 498 31.27 -10.26 34.91
CA LYS A 498 32.21 -11.35 35.17
C LYS A 498 32.40 -11.61 36.67
N ALA A 499 32.46 -10.58 37.51
CA ALA A 499 32.56 -10.73 38.95
C ALA A 499 31.26 -11.30 39.56
N ALA A 500 30.10 -10.80 39.16
CA ALA A 500 28.79 -11.27 39.63
C ALA A 500 28.54 -12.75 39.27
N ASN A 501 28.90 -13.17 38.04
CA ASN A 501 28.83 -14.56 37.59
C ASN A 501 29.76 -15.51 38.37
N LEU A 502 30.82 -14.98 39.00
CA LEU A 502 31.68 -15.70 39.94
C LEU A 502 31.18 -15.63 41.40
N GLY A 503 29.93 -15.21 41.63
CA GLY A 503 29.31 -15.06 42.94
C GLY A 503 29.77 -13.81 43.72
N ARG A 504 30.43 -12.84 43.05
CA ARG A 504 31.04 -11.66 43.70
C ARG A 504 30.39 -10.37 43.21
N GLY A 505 29.32 -9.95 43.86
CA GLY A 505 28.67 -8.65 43.64
C GLY A 505 27.32 -8.75 42.93
N ARG A 506 26.98 -7.70 42.17
CA ARG A 506 25.75 -7.60 41.35
C ARG A 506 26.13 -7.15 39.94
N SER A 507 25.50 -7.72 38.92
CA SER A 507 25.64 -7.25 37.55
C SER A 507 24.75 -6.04 37.29
N PHE A 508 25.25 -5.08 36.51
CA PHE A 508 24.50 -3.95 35.97
C PHE A 508 24.50 -3.95 34.43
N LEU A 509 25.03 -5.01 33.81
CA LEU A 509 25.27 -5.07 32.36
C LEU A 509 24.00 -4.81 31.56
N GLU A 510 22.92 -5.54 31.83
CA GLU A 510 21.64 -5.38 31.12
C GLU A 510 21.11 -3.94 31.16
N TYR A 511 21.16 -3.28 32.32
CA TYR A 511 20.77 -1.87 32.47
C TYR A 511 21.68 -0.92 31.67
N THR A 512 23.00 -1.16 31.68
CA THR A 512 23.96 -0.39 30.88
C THR A 512 23.74 -0.57 29.39
N LEU A 513 23.51 -1.80 28.92
CA LEU A 513 23.24 -2.11 27.51
C LEU A 513 21.92 -1.46 27.06
N ALA A 514 20.86 -1.50 27.87
CA ALA A 514 19.62 -0.79 27.58
C ALA A 514 19.81 0.74 27.52
N ALA A 515 20.55 1.32 28.46
CA ALA A 515 20.84 2.77 28.44
C ALA A 515 21.73 3.22 27.27
N ILE A 516 22.50 2.30 26.67
CA ILE A 516 23.27 2.53 25.45
C ILE A 516 22.39 2.39 24.21
N GLN A 517 21.54 1.36 24.16
CA GLN A 517 20.56 1.13 23.09
C GLN A 517 19.68 2.37 22.84
N ASP A 518 19.28 3.05 23.91
CA ASP A 518 18.49 4.29 23.89
C ASP A 518 19.20 5.47 23.22
N LYS A 519 20.52 5.42 23.10
CA LYS A 519 21.37 6.45 22.47
C LYS A 519 21.77 6.12 21.04
N VAL A 520 21.60 4.88 20.57
CA VAL A 520 22.01 4.48 19.21
C VAL A 520 21.18 5.18 18.15
N MET A 521 19.88 5.40 18.42
CA MET A 521 18.97 6.05 17.49
C MET A 521 19.48 7.42 17.03
N LEU A 522 19.22 7.73 15.76
CA LEU A 522 19.47 9.04 15.18
C LEU A 522 18.60 10.12 15.83
N VAL A 523 19.20 11.30 16.01
CA VAL A 523 18.57 12.50 16.57
C VAL A 523 18.59 13.59 15.49
N SER A 524 17.42 14.06 15.07
CA SER A 524 17.27 15.02 13.96
C SER A 524 17.23 16.49 14.40
N ASP A 525 17.05 16.76 15.69
CA ASP A 525 17.07 18.11 16.26
C ASP A 525 18.45 18.44 16.88
N PRO A 526 19.17 19.44 16.38
CA PRO A 526 20.44 19.88 16.96
C PRO A 526 20.38 20.24 18.45
N SER A 527 19.23 20.69 18.96
CA SER A 527 19.02 21.06 20.37
C SER A 527 18.84 19.85 21.30
N GLU A 528 18.49 18.68 20.76
CA GLU A 528 18.42 17.42 21.50
C GLU A 528 19.78 16.73 21.63
N ILE A 529 20.75 17.08 20.77
CA ILE A 529 22.16 16.67 20.87
C ILE A 529 22.83 17.49 21.99
N LYS A 530 22.57 17.09 23.24
CA LYS A 530 23.11 17.69 24.47
C LYS A 530 24.57 17.30 24.71
N ASP A 531 25.37 18.26 25.18
CA ASP A 531 26.77 18.11 25.65
C ASP A 531 27.00 17.08 26.77
#